data_AF-A0A945Q3L3-F1
#
_entry.id   AF-A0A945Q3L3-F1
#
_cell.length_a   1.000
_cell.length_b   1.000
_cell.length_c   1.000
_cell.angle_alpha   90.00
_cell.angle_beta   90.00
_cell.angle_gamma   90.00
#
_symmetry.space_group_name_H-M   'P 1'
#
loop_
_entity.id
_entity.type
_entity.pdbx_description
1 polymer ?
#
loop_
_entity_poly.entity_id
_entity_poly.type
_entity_poly.pdbx_seq_one_letter_code
_entity_poly.pdbx_strand_id
1 'polypeptide(L)'
;MDLKNLRLNYKKSAIDFKNLEDNPISFFLKWFDDTLKVNKDEANACVLSTVSVENKPSSRVVLLKSVNEKGFTFFTNYKSDKSLDIQNNPNVSLNFYWPELERQVRITGIAEQISPKDSDEYFKNRPRESQMGAWLSHQSTSIGLYYDFMDTLNKLESTFKGKDIERPLHWGGYCIIPSKIEFW
;
A
#
# COMPACT_ATOMS: atom_id res chain seq x y z
N MET A 1 -14.71 -9.64 -28.34
CA MET A 1 -14.87 -8.21 -28.01
C MET A 1 -13.71 -7.46 -28.65
N ASP A 2 -13.97 -6.50 -29.55
CA ASP A 2 -12.93 -5.69 -30.19
C ASP A 2 -12.70 -4.41 -29.37
N LEU A 3 -11.46 -4.19 -28.91
CA LEU A 3 -11.08 -3.09 -28.01
C LEU A 3 -10.36 -1.95 -28.75
N LYS A 4 -10.11 -2.07 -30.07
CA LYS A 4 -9.24 -1.14 -30.83
C LYS A 4 -9.70 0.32 -30.79
N ASN A 5 -11.00 0.56 -30.60
CA ASN A 5 -11.60 1.90 -30.61
C ASN A 5 -11.75 2.54 -29.22
N LEU A 6 -11.33 1.88 -28.13
CA LEU A 6 -11.46 2.40 -26.76
C LEU A 6 -10.34 3.40 -26.36
N ARG A 7 -9.66 3.99 -27.34
CA ARG A 7 -8.54 4.90 -27.08
C ARG A 7 -9.05 6.31 -26.80
N LEU A 8 -8.81 6.79 -25.59
CA LEU A 8 -8.94 8.21 -25.24
C LEU A 8 -7.64 8.94 -25.58
N ASN A 9 -7.75 10.20 -25.99
CA ASN A 9 -6.61 11.09 -26.17
C ASN A 9 -6.38 11.86 -24.86
N TYR A 10 -5.32 11.52 -24.15
CA TYR A 10 -4.90 12.19 -22.92
C TYR A 10 -4.32 13.58 -23.26
N LYS A 11 -4.95 14.64 -22.74
CA LYS A 11 -4.60 16.06 -22.99
C LYS A 11 -4.65 16.94 -21.73
N LYS A 12 -5.01 16.38 -20.56
CA LYS A 12 -5.22 17.12 -19.31
C LYS A 12 -3.93 17.36 -18.53
N SER A 13 -2.87 16.61 -18.82
CA SER A 13 -1.58 16.71 -18.14
C SER A 13 -0.45 16.96 -19.13
N ALA A 14 0.47 17.85 -18.76
CA ALA A 14 1.76 18.03 -19.39
C ALA A 14 2.80 18.26 -18.28
N ILE A 15 3.96 17.61 -18.41
CA ILE A 15 5.07 17.82 -17.49
C ILE A 15 5.79 19.10 -17.92
N ASP A 16 5.82 20.10 -17.05
CA ASP A 16 6.63 21.29 -17.25
C ASP A 16 8.09 21.01 -16.89
N PHE A 17 8.85 20.53 -17.87
CA PHE A 17 10.27 20.20 -17.70
C PHE A 17 11.15 21.39 -17.30
N LYS A 18 10.67 22.64 -17.42
CA LYS A 18 11.45 23.83 -17.05
C LYS A 18 11.40 24.13 -15.54
N ASN A 19 10.37 23.64 -14.86
CA ASN A 19 10.11 23.87 -13.44
C ASN A 19 10.00 22.53 -12.67
N LEU A 20 10.88 21.58 -13.01
CA LEU A 20 10.98 20.32 -12.29
C LEU A 20 11.70 20.51 -10.96
N GLU A 21 11.20 19.84 -9.94
CA GLU A 21 11.91 19.70 -8.66
C GLU A 21 13.14 18.81 -8.85
N ASP A 22 14.25 19.15 -8.19
CA ASP A 22 15.47 18.32 -8.24
C ASP A 22 15.28 16.98 -7.52
N ASN A 23 14.42 16.95 -6.50
CA ASN A 23 14.12 15.74 -5.73
C ASN A 23 12.83 15.08 -6.28
N PRO A 24 12.89 13.84 -6.78
CA PRO A 24 11.74 13.16 -7.35
C PRO A 24 10.66 12.81 -6.32
N ILE A 25 11.00 12.62 -5.04
CA ILE A 25 10.01 12.45 -3.96
C ILE A 25 9.24 13.76 -3.74
N SER A 26 9.93 14.90 -3.76
CA SER A 26 9.26 16.21 -3.69
C SER A 26 8.30 16.41 -4.87
N PHE A 27 8.71 16.01 -6.08
CA PHE A 27 7.83 16.07 -7.25
C PHE A 27 6.62 15.14 -7.13
N PHE A 28 6.80 13.93 -6.58
CA PHE A 28 5.68 13.04 -6.24
C PHE A 28 4.71 13.70 -5.28
N LEU A 29 5.18 14.32 -4.19
CA LEU A 29 4.33 14.97 -3.20
C LEU A 29 3.47 16.07 -3.82
N LYS A 30 4.04 16.87 -4.75
CA LYS A 30 3.27 17.87 -5.51
C LYS A 30 2.14 17.25 -6.33
N TRP A 31 2.41 16.17 -7.06
CA TRP A 31 1.38 15.46 -7.83
C TRP A 31 0.33 14.79 -6.93
N PHE A 32 0.78 14.28 -5.79
CA PHE A 32 -0.09 13.70 -4.78
C PHE A 32 -1.04 14.75 -4.19
N ASP A 33 -0.55 15.94 -3.85
CA ASP A 33 -1.35 17.07 -3.37
C ASP A 33 -2.38 17.53 -4.40
N ASP A 34 -2.01 17.57 -5.68
CA ASP A 34 -2.97 17.85 -6.76
C ASP A 34 -4.06 16.77 -6.85
N THR A 35 -3.67 15.51 -6.68
CA THR A 35 -4.61 14.39 -6.72
C THR A 35 -5.58 14.44 -5.54
N LEU A 36 -5.11 14.78 -4.33
CA LEU A 36 -5.96 14.94 -3.16
C LEU A 36 -7.08 15.97 -3.33
N LYS A 37 -6.87 16.98 -4.20
CA LYS A 37 -7.89 18.00 -4.51
C LYS A 37 -9.04 17.45 -5.36
N VAL A 38 -8.82 16.38 -6.12
CA VAL A 38 -9.80 15.82 -7.08
C VAL A 38 -10.27 14.41 -6.72
N ASN A 39 -9.49 13.65 -5.96
CA ASN A 39 -9.78 12.28 -5.52
C ASN A 39 -9.24 12.06 -4.10
N LYS A 40 -9.90 12.68 -3.11
CA LYS A 40 -9.44 12.66 -1.72
C LYS A 40 -9.43 11.26 -1.09
N ASP A 41 -10.40 10.42 -1.47
CA ASP A 41 -10.65 9.15 -0.77
C ASP A 41 -9.70 8.04 -1.22
N GLU A 42 -9.25 8.07 -2.49
CA GLU A 42 -8.45 6.99 -3.08
C GLU A 42 -7.10 7.46 -3.64
N ALA A 43 -6.70 8.73 -3.47
CA ALA A 43 -5.41 9.24 -3.98
C ALA A 43 -4.20 8.40 -3.54
N ASN A 44 -4.24 7.84 -2.33
CA ASN A 44 -3.17 7.01 -1.76
C ASN A 44 -3.27 5.52 -2.09
N ALA A 45 -4.28 5.09 -2.84
CA ALA A 45 -4.34 3.74 -3.33
C ALA A 45 -3.33 3.53 -4.47
N CYS A 46 -2.56 2.45 -4.40
CA CYS A 46 -1.62 2.07 -5.44
C CYS A 46 -1.51 0.56 -5.58
N VAL A 47 -1.11 0.12 -6.77
CA VAL A 47 -0.85 -1.29 -7.03
C VAL A 47 0.58 -1.60 -6.60
N LEU A 48 0.73 -2.52 -5.64
CA LEU A 48 2.01 -3.10 -5.27
C LEU A 48 2.21 -4.40 -6.04
N SER A 49 3.36 -4.50 -6.72
CA SER A 49 3.83 -5.71 -7.37
C SER A 49 5.03 -6.30 -6.62
N THR A 50 4.97 -7.61 -6.38
CA THR A 50 6.02 -8.41 -5.73
C THR A 50 6.33 -9.64 -6.59
N VAL A 51 7.43 -10.34 -6.32
CA VAL A 51 7.85 -11.53 -7.07
C VAL A 51 8.12 -12.68 -6.10
N SER A 52 7.49 -13.83 -6.34
CA SER A 52 7.67 -15.02 -5.51
C SER A 52 9.04 -15.66 -5.69
N VAL A 53 9.38 -16.63 -4.84
CA VAL A 53 10.61 -17.42 -4.94
C VAL A 53 10.73 -18.21 -6.25
N GLU A 54 9.60 -18.55 -6.89
CA GLU A 54 9.55 -19.16 -8.23
C GLU A 54 9.59 -18.14 -9.38
N ASN A 55 9.96 -16.88 -9.11
CA ASN A 55 9.97 -15.78 -10.06
C ASN A 55 8.60 -15.46 -10.70
N LYS A 56 7.51 -15.71 -9.97
CA LYS A 56 6.16 -15.37 -10.43
C LYS A 56 5.75 -14.00 -9.88
N PRO A 57 5.39 -13.03 -10.74
CA PRO A 57 4.91 -11.74 -10.27
C PRO A 57 3.49 -11.87 -9.70
N SER A 58 3.22 -11.15 -8.61
CA SER A 58 1.88 -10.98 -8.06
C SER A 58 1.61 -9.50 -7.82
N SER A 59 0.35 -9.07 -7.91
CA SER A 59 -0.02 -7.66 -7.74
C SER A 59 -1.32 -7.51 -6.96
N ARG A 60 -1.44 -6.45 -6.17
CA ARG A 60 -2.66 -6.08 -5.43
C ARG A 60 -2.65 -4.60 -5.09
N VAL A 61 -3.83 -4.07 -4.79
CA VAL A 61 -3.95 -2.71 -4.25
C VAL A 61 -3.50 -2.69 -2.79
N VAL A 62 -2.73 -1.66 -2.43
CA VAL A 62 -2.38 -1.27 -1.06
C VAL A 62 -2.63 0.22 -0.88
N LEU A 63 -2.68 0.68 0.36
CA LEU A 63 -2.77 2.10 0.67
C LEU A 63 -1.42 2.60 1.17
N LEU A 64 -0.88 3.61 0.51
CA LEU A 64 0.26 4.38 0.98
C LEU A 64 -0.15 5.19 2.22
N LYS A 65 0.69 5.15 3.26
CA LYS A 65 0.39 5.78 4.55
C LYS A 65 1.39 6.84 4.98
N SER A 66 2.60 6.82 4.42
CA SER A 66 3.59 7.86 4.65
C SER A 66 4.56 7.93 3.47
N VAL A 67 5.02 9.14 3.18
CA VAL A 67 6.12 9.42 2.26
C VAL A 67 7.06 10.37 2.97
N ASN A 68 8.34 10.02 2.99
CA ASN A 68 9.40 10.87 3.52
C ASN A 68 10.65 10.73 2.66
N GLU A 69 11.74 11.37 3.06
CA GLU A 69 13.02 11.33 2.34
C GLU A 69 13.57 9.91 2.15
N LYS A 70 13.22 8.96 3.03
CA LYS A 70 13.63 7.55 2.93
C LYS A 70 12.83 6.81 1.86
N GLY A 71 11.53 7.08 1.73
CA GLY A 71 10.70 6.44 0.72
C GLY A 71 9.21 6.33 1.07
N PHE A 72 8.59 5.25 0.58
CA PHE A 72 7.13 5.09 0.51
C PHE A 72 6.67 3.97 1.44
N THR A 73 5.88 4.30 2.47
CA THR A 73 5.51 3.33 3.52
C THR A 73 4.06 2.88 3.40
N PHE A 74 3.86 1.55 3.38
CA PHE A 74 2.55 0.90 3.48
C PHE A 74 2.55 -0.13 4.61
N PHE A 75 1.37 -0.53 5.08
CA PHE A 75 1.21 -1.49 6.17
C PHE A 75 0.46 -2.74 5.74
N THR A 76 0.84 -3.90 6.27
CA THR A 76 0.32 -5.21 5.86
C THR A 76 0.48 -6.26 6.96
N ASN A 77 -0.07 -7.45 6.71
CA ASN A 77 0.23 -8.66 7.47
C ASN A 77 1.52 -9.31 6.93
N TYR A 78 2.52 -9.49 7.79
CA TYR A 78 3.83 -10.10 7.50
C TYR A 78 3.77 -11.58 7.10
N LYS A 79 2.63 -12.24 7.32
CA LYS A 79 2.36 -13.63 6.90
C LYS A 79 1.62 -13.72 5.56
N SER A 80 1.27 -12.59 4.94
CA SER A 80 0.59 -12.59 3.63
C SER A 80 1.53 -12.91 2.47
N ASP A 81 1.00 -13.36 1.33
CA ASP A 81 1.82 -13.71 0.16
C ASP A 81 2.76 -12.59 -0.25
N LYS A 82 2.29 -11.33 -0.27
CA LYS A 82 3.13 -10.18 -0.63
C LYS A 82 4.31 -10.00 0.32
N SER A 83 4.13 -10.32 1.60
CA SER A 83 5.18 -10.19 2.60
C SER A 83 6.15 -11.36 2.54
N LEU A 84 5.66 -12.56 2.25
CA LEU A 84 6.51 -13.72 1.97
C LEU A 84 7.33 -13.50 0.69
N ASP A 85 6.73 -12.95 -0.37
CA ASP A 85 7.44 -12.53 -1.58
C ASP A 85 8.54 -11.51 -1.22
N ILE A 86 8.21 -10.44 -0.48
CA ILE A 86 9.19 -9.39 -0.08
C ILE A 86 10.33 -9.95 0.78
N GLN A 87 10.04 -10.87 1.70
CA GLN A 87 11.06 -11.50 2.55
C GLN A 87 12.08 -12.30 1.74
N ASN A 88 11.65 -12.91 0.63
CA ASN A 88 12.52 -13.68 -0.26
C ASN A 88 13.19 -12.79 -1.32
N ASN A 89 12.46 -11.81 -1.85
CA ASN A 89 12.92 -10.88 -2.86
C ASN A 89 12.38 -9.47 -2.53
N PRO A 90 13.23 -8.57 -1.98
CA PRO A 90 12.76 -7.27 -1.53
C PRO A 90 12.54 -6.27 -2.68
N ASN A 91 12.83 -6.66 -3.93
CA ASN A 91 12.57 -5.82 -5.10
C ASN A 91 11.06 -5.74 -5.36
N VAL A 92 10.52 -4.52 -5.32
CA VAL A 92 9.09 -4.26 -5.51
C VAL A 92 8.83 -3.10 -6.46
N SER A 93 7.60 -3.00 -6.94
CA SER A 93 7.11 -1.84 -7.68
C SER A 93 5.79 -1.33 -7.09
N LEU A 94 5.63 -0.02 -7.02
CA LEU A 94 4.35 0.65 -6.85
C LEU A 94 3.91 1.26 -8.18
N ASN A 95 2.60 1.24 -8.43
CA ASN A 95 1.97 1.97 -9.53
C ASN A 95 0.77 2.77 -9.02
N PHE A 96 0.86 4.09 -9.14
CA PHE A 96 -0.23 5.03 -8.92
C PHE A 96 -0.86 5.38 -10.26
N TYR A 97 -2.19 5.27 -10.35
CA TYR A 97 -2.94 5.67 -11.53
C TYR A 97 -4.05 6.64 -11.12
N TRP A 98 -3.94 7.90 -11.56
CA TRP A 98 -4.84 8.99 -11.22
C TRP A 98 -5.55 9.45 -12.51
N PRO A 99 -6.62 8.76 -12.92
CA PRO A 99 -7.29 9.00 -14.20
C PRO A 99 -7.91 10.40 -14.31
N GLU A 100 -8.30 11.02 -13.20
CA GLU A 100 -8.89 12.36 -13.14
C GLU A 100 -7.93 13.42 -13.69
N LEU A 101 -6.64 13.22 -13.43
CA LEU A 101 -5.55 14.09 -13.87
C LEU A 101 -4.79 13.52 -15.07
N GLU A 102 -5.13 12.32 -15.54
CA GLU A 102 -4.39 11.60 -16.60
C GLU A 102 -2.90 11.43 -16.25
N ARG A 103 -2.63 11.12 -14.97
CA ARG A 103 -1.28 10.95 -14.43
C ARG A 103 -1.05 9.52 -13.96
N GLN A 104 0.17 9.06 -14.12
CA GLN A 104 0.66 7.82 -13.53
C GLN A 104 2.04 8.04 -12.91
N VAL A 105 2.26 7.41 -11.75
CA VAL A 105 3.59 7.37 -11.13
C VAL A 105 3.98 5.94 -10.83
N ARG A 106 5.11 5.51 -11.38
CA ARG A 106 5.70 4.19 -11.13
C ARG A 106 6.94 4.33 -10.28
N ILE A 107 7.03 3.54 -9.23
CA ILE A 107 8.19 3.54 -8.32
C ILE A 107 8.71 2.12 -8.24
N THR A 108 10.01 1.92 -8.50
CA THR A 108 10.69 0.64 -8.23
C THR A 108 11.70 0.84 -7.12
N GLY A 109 11.88 -0.17 -6.27
CA GLY A 109 12.77 -0.04 -5.12
C GLY A 109 12.87 -1.30 -4.28
N ILE A 110 13.50 -1.14 -3.12
CA ILE A 110 13.71 -2.20 -2.12
C ILE A 110 12.75 -1.97 -0.96
N ALA A 111 11.93 -2.96 -0.62
CA ALA A 111 11.05 -2.92 0.54
C ALA A 111 11.78 -3.40 1.80
N GLU A 112 11.88 -2.53 2.81
CA GLU A 112 12.42 -2.84 4.13
C GLU A 112 11.33 -2.79 5.20
N GLN A 113 11.35 -3.73 6.15
CA GLN A 113 10.48 -3.62 7.32
C GLN A 113 10.84 -2.37 8.12
N ILE A 114 9.83 -1.61 8.55
CA ILE A 114 10.02 -0.48 9.47
C ILE A 114 10.22 -0.98 10.90
N SER A 115 10.61 -0.10 11.81
CA SER A 115 10.83 -0.49 13.19
C SER A 115 9.51 -0.98 13.84
N PRO A 116 9.58 -1.91 14.82
CA PRO A 116 8.40 -2.31 15.59
C PRO A 116 7.71 -1.11 16.25
N LYS A 117 8.49 -0.12 16.71
CA LYS A 117 7.99 1.12 17.31
C LYS A 117 7.14 1.94 16.33
N ASP A 118 7.62 2.16 15.11
CA ASP A 118 6.87 2.89 14.08
C ASP A 118 5.59 2.13 13.69
N SER A 119 5.67 0.79 13.69
CA SER A 119 4.50 -0.06 13.47
C SER A 119 3.47 0.05 14.60
N ASP A 120 3.91 0.08 15.86
CA ASP A 120 3.05 0.25 17.03
C ASP A 120 2.37 1.62 17.03
N GLU A 121 3.12 2.68 16.72
CA GLU A 121 2.62 4.05 16.66
C GLU A 121 1.53 4.21 15.60
N TYR A 122 1.78 3.73 14.38
CA TYR A 122 0.74 3.76 13.35
C TYR A 122 -0.46 2.87 13.72
N PHE A 123 -0.23 1.68 14.28
CA PHE A 123 -1.32 0.75 14.64
C PHE A 123 -2.28 1.35 15.66
N LYS A 124 -1.76 2.03 16.70
CA LYS A 124 -2.56 2.66 17.76
C LYS A 124 -3.54 3.71 17.23
N ASN A 125 -3.18 4.40 16.14
CA ASN A 125 -4.01 5.44 15.52
C ASN A 125 -5.07 4.89 14.55
N ARG A 126 -5.10 3.58 14.30
CA ARG A 126 -6.12 2.97 13.42
C ARG A 126 -7.48 2.90 14.13
N PRO A 127 -8.60 2.98 13.39
CA PRO A 127 -9.92 2.68 13.94
C PRO A 127 -9.93 1.33 14.66
N ARG A 128 -10.65 1.23 15.77
CA ARG A 128 -10.70 0.01 16.60
C ARG A 128 -11.06 -1.24 15.79
N GLU A 129 -12.02 -1.12 14.88
CA GLU A 129 -12.43 -2.18 13.95
C GLU A 129 -11.30 -2.62 13.03
N SER A 130 -10.49 -1.67 12.54
CA SER A 130 -9.29 -1.95 11.73
C SER A 130 -8.19 -2.65 12.54
N GLN A 131 -8.05 -2.33 13.82
CA GLN A 131 -7.14 -3.02 14.73
C GLN A 131 -7.61 -4.46 14.98
N MET A 132 -8.91 -4.68 15.19
CA MET A 132 -9.51 -6.01 15.32
C MET A 132 -9.37 -6.84 14.04
N GLY A 133 -9.62 -6.23 12.88
CA GLY A 133 -9.43 -6.91 11.59
C GLY A 133 -8.00 -7.41 11.36
N ALA A 134 -6.99 -6.72 11.91
CA ALA A 134 -5.60 -7.17 11.82
C ALA A 134 -5.28 -8.39 12.69
N TRP A 135 -6.01 -8.57 13.81
CA TRP A 135 -5.95 -9.79 14.63
C TRP A 135 -6.71 -10.95 13.97
N LEU A 136 -7.90 -10.66 13.44
CA LEU A 136 -8.80 -11.66 12.85
C LEU A 136 -8.23 -12.26 11.56
N SER A 137 -7.62 -11.43 10.72
CA SER A 137 -7.27 -11.82 9.35
C SER A 137 -5.93 -12.57 9.28
N HIS A 138 -6.00 -13.89 9.08
CA HIS A 138 -4.91 -14.67 8.47
C HIS A 138 -4.84 -14.39 6.96
N GLN A 139 -4.32 -13.22 6.61
CA GLN A 139 -4.34 -12.74 5.22
C GLN A 139 -3.61 -13.71 4.28
N SER A 140 -4.21 -13.99 3.13
CA SER A 140 -3.74 -14.94 2.10
C SER A 140 -3.87 -16.43 2.42
N THR A 141 -4.41 -16.83 3.57
CA THR A 141 -4.68 -18.25 3.84
C THR A 141 -6.08 -18.65 3.38
N SER A 142 -6.24 -19.89 2.92
CA SER A 142 -7.56 -20.46 2.66
C SER A 142 -8.39 -20.50 3.94
N ILE A 143 -9.65 -20.07 3.84
CA ILE A 143 -10.60 -20.11 4.94
C ILE A 143 -11.63 -21.20 4.63
N GLY A 144 -11.95 -22.02 5.64
CA GLY A 144 -12.95 -23.07 5.49
C GLY A 144 -14.34 -22.49 5.20
N LEU A 145 -15.14 -23.18 4.39
CA LEU A 145 -16.49 -22.78 4.01
C LEU A 145 -17.41 -22.46 5.20
N TYR A 146 -17.18 -23.11 6.34
CA TYR A 146 -17.97 -22.96 7.57
C TYR A 146 -17.25 -22.14 8.65
N TYR A 147 -16.26 -21.34 8.27
CA TYR A 147 -15.55 -20.49 9.23
C TYR A 147 -16.48 -19.40 9.77
N ASP A 148 -16.70 -19.41 11.07
CA ASP A 148 -17.51 -18.42 11.76
C ASP A 148 -16.65 -17.20 12.13
N PHE A 149 -16.69 -16.19 11.26
CA PHE A 149 -16.04 -14.91 11.50
C PHE A 149 -16.61 -14.19 12.72
N MET A 150 -17.92 -14.33 12.99
CA MET A 150 -18.59 -13.61 14.06
C MET A 150 -18.20 -14.18 15.42
N ASP A 151 -18.12 -15.50 15.56
CA ASP A 151 -17.64 -16.14 16.80
C ASP A 151 -16.19 -15.73 17.10
N THR A 152 -15.31 -15.71 16.09
CA THR A 152 -13.91 -15.31 16.28
C THR A 152 -13.81 -13.82 16.65
N LEU A 153 -14.59 -12.96 16.00
CA LEU A 153 -14.66 -11.53 16.33
C LEU A 153 -15.15 -11.31 17.76
N ASN A 154 -16.24 -11.97 18.17
CA ASN A 154 -16.80 -11.86 19.52
C ASN A 154 -15.80 -12.29 20.61
N LYS A 155 -15.01 -13.34 20.36
CA LYS A 155 -13.94 -13.79 21.25
C LYS A 155 -12.83 -12.75 21.38
N LEU A 156 -12.43 -12.13 20.27
CA LEU A 156 -11.44 -11.06 20.26
C LEU A 156 -11.96 -9.81 20.98
N GLU A 157 -13.20 -9.38 20.70
CA GLU A 157 -13.83 -8.25 21.37
C GLU A 157 -13.92 -8.45 22.88
N SER A 158 -14.26 -9.66 23.32
CA SER A 158 -14.29 -10.04 24.74
C SER A 158 -12.91 -9.95 25.38
N THR A 159 -11.86 -10.38 24.67
CA THR A 159 -10.46 -10.34 25.14
C THR A 159 -9.97 -8.91 25.34
N PHE A 160 -10.34 -8.00 24.42
CA PHE A 160 -9.93 -6.59 24.44
C PHE A 160 -10.98 -5.65 25.06
N LYS A 161 -12.01 -6.19 25.72
CA LYS A 161 -13.09 -5.38 26.31
C LYS A 161 -12.52 -4.42 27.36
N GLY A 162 -12.73 -3.12 27.14
CA GLY A 162 -12.23 -2.06 28.02
C GLY A 162 -10.71 -1.89 28.01
N LYS A 163 -10.01 -2.48 27.04
CA LYS A 163 -8.56 -2.40 26.87
C LYS A 163 -8.19 -1.83 25.50
N ASP A 164 -6.99 -1.27 25.43
CA ASP A 164 -6.35 -0.95 24.17
C ASP A 164 -5.98 -2.24 23.43
N ILE A 165 -6.08 -2.19 22.10
CA ILE A 165 -5.72 -3.31 21.24
C ILE A 165 -4.25 -3.17 20.90
N GLU A 166 -3.44 -4.11 21.35
CA GLU A 166 -2.03 -4.17 20.98
C GLU A 166 -1.87 -4.64 19.54
N ARG A 167 -0.80 -4.20 18.88
CA ARG A 167 -0.48 -4.64 17.52
C ARG A 167 -0.10 -6.13 17.54
N PRO A 168 -0.69 -6.98 16.68
CA PRO A 168 -0.22 -8.35 16.55
C PRO A 168 1.18 -8.40 15.93
N LEU A 169 2.03 -9.32 16.40
CA LEU A 169 3.41 -9.47 15.92
C LEU A 169 3.53 -9.71 14.41
N HIS A 170 2.49 -10.31 13.80
CA HIS A 170 2.43 -10.56 12.36
C HIS A 170 1.95 -9.36 11.54
N TRP A 171 1.84 -8.16 12.11
CA TRP A 171 1.35 -6.98 11.40
C TRP A 171 2.31 -5.81 11.56
N GLY A 172 2.56 -5.06 10.50
CA GLY A 172 3.40 -3.86 10.54
C GLY A 172 3.66 -3.25 9.17
N GLY A 173 4.68 -2.40 9.06
CA GLY A 173 4.95 -1.60 7.87
C GLY A 173 6.17 -2.06 7.06
N TYR A 174 6.11 -1.78 5.76
CA TYR A 174 7.27 -1.78 4.87
C TYR A 174 7.48 -0.38 4.31
N CYS A 175 8.72 0.08 4.28
CA CYS A 175 9.15 1.28 3.56
C CYS A 175 9.88 0.87 2.28
N ILE A 176 9.40 1.35 1.14
CA ILE A 176 10.01 1.13 -0.16
C ILE A 176 11.00 2.26 -0.42
N ILE A 177 12.29 1.94 -0.39
CA ILE A 177 13.38 2.85 -0.73
C ILE A 177 13.48 2.88 -2.26
N PRO A 178 13.16 4.00 -2.92
CA PRO A 178 13.07 4.06 -4.36
C PRO A 178 14.46 4.03 -5.01
N SER A 179 14.63 3.19 -6.04
CA SER A 179 15.77 3.24 -6.96
C SER A 179 15.44 3.98 -8.26
N LYS A 180 14.15 4.06 -8.61
CA LYS A 180 13.64 4.82 -9.74
C LYS A 180 12.21 5.28 -9.47
N ILE A 181 11.90 6.52 -9.85
CA ILE A 181 10.55 7.08 -9.90
C ILE A 181 10.32 7.57 -11.33
N GLU A 182 9.22 7.15 -11.94
CA GLU A 182 8.82 7.49 -13.31
C GLU A 182 7.47 8.21 -13.28
N PHE A 183 7.44 9.40 -13.88
CA PHE A 183 6.26 10.25 -14.01
C PHE A 183 5.77 10.17 -15.45
N TRP A 184 4.49 9.84 -15.61
CA TRP A 184 3.82 9.69 -16.90
C TRP A 184 2.56 10.56 -16.95
#